data_AF-A0A3L6NMH8-F1
#
_entry.id   AF-A0A3L6NMH8-F1
#
_cell.length_a   1.000
_cell.length_b   1.000
_cell.length_c   1.000
_cell.angle_alpha   90.00
_cell.angle_beta   90.00
_cell.angle_gamma   90.00
#
_symmetry.space_group_name_H-M   'P 1'
#
loop_
_entity.id
_entity.type
_entity.pdbx_description
1 polymer ?
#
loop_
_entity_poly.entity_id
_entity_poly.type
_entity_poly.pdbx_seq_one_letter_code
_entity_poly.pdbx_strand_id
1 'polypeptide(L)'
;MSYSGVSTYQKGVSCPFCKAYYQAASGVVHHLERGCCPNAPLDRDTLYQEVRRRDPNGFVCNKLLEWHGTVSYHATSLAFNSRYGQYECYFCGDLFRQLSSLNQHLASPRHQQELYHCPNRKCLKEFTTLAGMVNHLESESCRFLRFGAVQNGIRGFFSSDRLIAF
;
A
#
# COMPACT_ATOMS: atom_id res chain seq x y z
N MET A 1 -14.15 -41.99 -13.38
CA MET A 1 -13.27 -41.56 -12.27
C MET A 1 -13.35 -40.05 -12.19
N SER A 2 -14.19 -39.57 -11.30
CA SER A 2 -14.59 -38.16 -11.19
C SER A 2 -13.58 -37.42 -10.32
N TYR A 3 -12.84 -36.48 -10.89
CA TYR A 3 -12.03 -35.55 -10.11
C TYR A 3 -12.95 -34.45 -9.57
N SER A 4 -13.38 -34.62 -8.33
CA SER A 4 -14.05 -33.59 -7.53
C SER A 4 -13.08 -32.43 -7.31
N GLY A 5 -13.36 -31.29 -7.94
CA GLY A 5 -12.67 -30.03 -7.67
C GLY A 5 -12.88 -29.64 -6.21
N VAL A 6 -11.80 -29.64 -5.43
CA VAL A 6 -11.83 -29.15 -4.06
C VAL A 6 -11.78 -27.62 -4.09
N SER A 7 -12.94 -27.00 -3.90
CA SER A 7 -13.08 -25.59 -3.57
C SER A 7 -12.50 -25.33 -2.17
N THR A 8 -11.34 -24.69 -2.08
CA THR A 8 -10.74 -24.24 -0.81
C THR A 8 -10.92 -22.73 -0.62
N TYR A 9 -12.16 -22.33 -0.32
CA TYR A 9 -12.57 -21.27 0.60
C TYR A 9 -11.64 -20.02 0.71
N GLN A 10 -11.83 -19.01 -0.15
CA GLN A 10 -11.29 -17.66 0.08
C GLN A 10 -12.07 -16.96 1.22
N LYS A 11 -11.56 -17.01 2.45
CA LYS A 11 -12.04 -16.14 3.54
C LYS A 11 -11.47 -14.74 3.31
N GLY A 12 -12.24 -13.85 2.68
CA GLY A 12 -11.91 -12.42 2.66
C GLY A 12 -11.79 -11.84 4.07
N VAL A 13 -11.39 -10.58 4.17
CA VAL A 13 -11.05 -9.92 5.45
C VAL A 13 -11.96 -8.74 5.68
N SER A 14 -12.38 -8.57 6.94
CA SER A 14 -13.15 -7.42 7.36
C SER A 14 -12.25 -6.42 8.09
N CYS A 15 -12.49 -5.14 7.85
CA CYS A 15 -11.86 -4.06 8.62
C CYS A 15 -12.23 -4.22 10.11
N PRO A 16 -11.25 -4.21 11.04
CA PRO A 16 -11.54 -4.42 12.45
C PRO A 16 -12.32 -3.27 13.09
N PHE A 17 -12.22 -2.06 12.52
CA PHE A 17 -12.82 -0.84 13.07
C PHE A 17 -14.26 -0.60 12.57
N CYS A 18 -14.49 -0.69 11.25
CA CYS A 18 -15.79 -0.42 10.63
C CYS A 18 -16.53 -1.66 10.12
N LYS A 19 -15.91 -2.85 10.21
CA LYS A 19 -16.45 -4.14 9.75
C LYS A 19 -16.72 -4.26 8.24
N ALA A 20 -16.34 -3.26 7.43
CA ALA A 20 -16.40 -3.35 5.98
C ALA A 20 -15.60 -4.56 5.45
N TYR A 21 -16.16 -5.27 4.48
CA TYR A 21 -15.59 -6.51 3.93
C TYR A 21 -14.76 -6.26 2.66
N TYR A 22 -13.65 -6.96 2.53
CA TYR A 22 -12.72 -6.91 1.40
C TYR A 22 -12.31 -8.32 1.00
N GLN A 23 -11.99 -8.50 -0.28
CA GLN A 23 -11.52 -9.80 -0.80
C GLN A 23 -10.11 -10.16 -0.32
N ALA A 24 -9.33 -9.17 0.12
CA ALA A 24 -7.96 -9.32 0.56
C ALA A 24 -7.60 -8.27 1.64
N ALA A 25 -6.58 -8.57 2.44
CA ALA A 25 -6.05 -7.70 3.47
C ALA A 25 -5.44 -6.42 2.89
N SER A 26 -4.82 -6.46 1.71
CA SER A 26 -4.40 -5.25 1.00
C SER A 26 -5.55 -4.25 0.79
N GLY A 27 -6.77 -4.73 0.56
CA GLY A 27 -7.97 -3.89 0.46
C GLY A 27 -8.33 -3.19 1.77
N VAL A 28 -8.24 -3.91 2.90
CA VAL A 28 -8.43 -3.33 4.24
C VAL A 28 -7.36 -2.27 4.52
N VAL A 29 -6.09 -2.60 4.23
CA VAL A 29 -4.98 -1.66 4.42
C VAL A 29 -5.16 -0.43 3.56
N HIS A 30 -5.53 -0.58 2.28
CA HIS A 30 -5.78 0.54 1.39
C HIS A 30 -6.92 1.45 1.88
N HIS A 31 -8.01 0.84 2.36
CA HIS A 31 -9.12 1.56 2.97
C HIS A 31 -8.69 2.41 4.18
N LEU A 32 -7.82 1.85 5.02
CA LEU A 32 -7.28 2.56 6.18
C LEU A 32 -6.28 3.64 5.75
N GLU A 33 -5.32 3.32 4.89
CA GLU A 33 -4.26 4.23 4.44
C GLU A 33 -4.78 5.47 3.68
N ARG A 34 -6.01 5.40 3.16
CA ARG A 34 -6.70 6.50 2.47
C ARG A 34 -7.60 7.36 3.36
N GLY A 35 -7.70 7.06 4.66
CA GLY A 35 -8.62 7.77 5.56
C GLY A 35 -10.09 7.48 5.31
N CYS A 36 -10.41 6.41 4.60
CA CYS A 36 -11.80 6.09 4.26
C CYS A 36 -12.57 5.43 5.42
N CYS A 37 -11.90 5.04 6.50
CA CYS A 37 -12.56 4.38 7.61
C CYS A 37 -13.20 5.40 8.57
N PRO A 38 -14.53 5.36 8.78
CA PRO A 38 -15.22 6.32 9.65
C PRO A 38 -14.83 6.20 11.12
N ASN A 39 -14.40 5.00 11.54
CA ASN A 39 -14.07 4.69 12.93
C ASN A 39 -12.55 4.73 13.22
N ALA A 40 -11.73 4.91 12.18
CA ALA A 40 -10.28 4.95 12.28
C ALA A 40 -9.72 5.74 11.08
N PRO A 41 -9.78 7.08 11.10
CA PRO A 41 -9.35 7.93 9.98
C PRO A 41 -7.82 8.00 9.90
N LEU A 42 -7.19 6.83 9.74
CA LEU A 42 -5.76 6.72 9.47
C LEU A 42 -5.48 7.28 8.08
N ASP A 43 -4.31 7.84 7.89
CA ASP A 43 -3.77 8.20 6.58
C ASP A 43 -2.44 7.49 6.39
N ARG A 44 -1.77 7.74 5.27
CA ARG A 44 -0.48 7.13 4.96
C ARG A 44 0.57 7.37 6.05
N ASP A 45 0.63 8.58 6.58
CA ASP A 45 1.69 8.99 7.50
C ASP A 45 1.44 8.45 8.91
N THR A 46 0.21 8.59 9.41
CA THR A 46 -0.20 8.04 10.71
C THR A 46 -0.14 6.52 10.71
N LEU A 47 -0.56 5.86 9.63
CA LEU A 47 -0.41 4.41 9.49
C LEU A 47 1.07 4.02 9.49
N TYR A 48 1.94 4.73 8.76
CA TYR A 48 3.38 4.46 8.78
C TYR A 48 4.00 4.60 10.16
N GLN A 49 3.67 5.67 10.90
CA GLN A 49 4.13 5.84 12.28
C GLN A 49 3.74 4.66 13.16
N GLU A 50 2.48 4.21 13.06
CA GLU A 50 1.95 3.08 13.82
C GLU A 50 2.61 1.75 13.44
N VAL A 51 2.92 1.53 12.17
CA VAL A 51 3.65 0.33 11.70
C VAL A 51 5.10 0.39 12.19
N ARG A 52 5.78 1.54 12.04
CA ARG A 52 7.17 1.74 12.48
C ARG A 52 7.33 1.54 13.99
N ARG A 53 6.37 2.01 14.80
CA ARG A 53 6.36 1.79 16.26
C ARG A 53 6.31 0.30 16.62
N ARG A 54 5.63 -0.51 15.81
CA ARG A 54 5.51 -1.97 15.99
C ARG A 54 6.60 -2.77 15.27
N ASP A 55 7.47 -2.11 14.51
CA ASP A 55 8.58 -2.70 13.76
C ASP A 55 9.95 -2.10 14.15
N PRO A 56 10.38 -2.24 15.42
CA PRO A 56 11.64 -1.64 15.89
C PRO A 56 12.88 -2.18 15.16
N ASN A 57 12.78 -3.38 14.57
CA ASN A 57 13.90 -4.01 13.89
C ASN A 57 13.98 -3.65 12.39
N GLY A 58 12.94 -3.01 11.83
CA GLY A 58 12.84 -2.73 10.40
C GLY A 58 12.72 -4.00 9.58
N PHE A 59 11.81 -4.90 9.98
CA PHE A 59 11.46 -6.10 9.24
C PHE A 59 10.70 -5.77 7.95
N VAL A 60 9.84 -4.74 7.99
CA VAL A 60 9.07 -4.26 6.83
C VAL A 60 9.27 -2.76 6.59
N CYS A 61 9.55 -1.97 7.61
CA CYS A 61 9.78 -0.53 7.48
C CYS A 61 11.21 -0.25 7.04
N ASN A 62 11.37 0.68 6.10
CA ASN A 62 12.67 1.21 5.74
C ASN A 62 13.31 1.95 6.92
N LYS A 63 14.62 1.72 7.11
CA LYS A 63 15.45 2.44 8.10
C LYS A 63 15.88 3.78 7.52
N LEU A 64 14.93 4.71 7.50
CA LEU A 64 15.14 6.05 6.95
C LEU A 64 15.98 6.90 7.91
N LEU A 65 16.97 7.62 7.38
CA LEU A 65 17.73 8.63 8.12
C LEU A 65 16.81 9.78 8.55
N GLU A 66 15.97 10.26 7.62
CA GLU A 66 14.93 11.26 7.86
C GLU A 66 13.61 10.83 7.18
N TRP A 67 12.50 11.19 7.82
CA TRP A 67 11.15 11.01 7.31
C TRP A 67 10.42 12.35 7.39
N HIS A 68 9.90 12.83 6.25
CA HIS A 68 9.29 14.17 6.13
C HIS A 68 7.77 14.13 5.93
N GLY A 69 7.13 12.98 6.13
CA GLY A 69 5.71 12.79 5.85
C GLY A 69 5.39 12.83 4.35
N THR A 70 4.10 12.93 4.04
CA THR A 70 3.56 12.98 2.68
C THR A 70 3.66 14.40 2.13
N VAL A 71 4.26 14.54 0.95
CA VAL A 71 4.42 15.82 0.25
C VAL A 71 3.28 16.02 -0.74
N SER A 72 2.66 17.20 -0.76
CA SER A 72 1.64 17.52 -1.75
C SER A 72 2.26 18.14 -3.00
N TYR A 73 1.95 17.57 -4.16
CA TYR A 73 2.35 18.10 -5.47
C TYR A 73 1.13 18.58 -6.23
N HIS A 74 1.28 19.70 -6.93
CA HIS A 74 0.23 20.25 -7.78
C HIS A 74 0.81 20.83 -9.05
N ALA A 75 0.32 20.35 -10.20
CA ALA A 75 0.61 20.88 -11.50
C ALA A 75 -0.35 22.01 -11.87
N THR A 76 0.14 22.96 -12.64
CA THR A 76 -0.64 24.03 -13.26
C THR A 76 -0.72 23.81 -14.77
N SER A 77 -1.36 24.73 -15.50
CA SER A 77 -1.40 24.72 -16.97
C SER A 77 -0.01 24.72 -17.61
N LEU A 78 1.03 25.14 -16.88
CA LEU A 78 2.42 25.14 -17.33
C LEU A 78 2.99 23.73 -17.56
N ALA A 79 2.37 22.68 -17.00
CA ALA A 79 2.76 21.30 -17.26
C ALA A 79 2.31 20.79 -18.64
N PHE A 80 1.64 21.61 -19.45
CA PHE A 80 1.22 21.24 -20.79
C PHE A 80 2.43 21.15 -21.73
N ASN A 81 2.66 19.96 -22.27
CA ASN A 81 3.70 19.73 -23.26
C ASN A 81 3.11 19.84 -24.68
N SER A 82 3.40 20.96 -25.35
CA SER A 82 2.93 21.24 -26.71
C SER A 82 3.40 20.24 -27.76
N ARG A 83 4.51 19.53 -27.53
CA ARG A 83 5.00 18.48 -28.45
C ARG A 83 4.08 17.27 -28.49
N TYR A 84 3.53 16.90 -27.33
CA TYR A 84 2.64 15.74 -27.19
C TYR A 84 1.16 16.13 -27.16
N GLY A 85 0.84 17.41 -27.01
CA GLY A 85 -0.53 17.89 -26.88
C GLY A 85 -1.21 17.41 -25.60
N GLN A 86 -0.43 17.17 -24.53
CA GLN A 86 -0.87 16.56 -23.27
C GLN A 86 -0.14 17.19 -22.09
N TYR A 87 -0.71 17.06 -20.89
CA TYR A 87 -0.05 17.42 -19.64
C TYR A 87 0.95 16.33 -19.25
N GLU A 88 2.16 16.71 -18.87
CA GLU A 88 3.24 15.77 -18.53
C GLU A 88 3.56 15.80 -17.03
N CYS A 89 3.72 14.64 -16.41
CA CYS A 89 4.29 14.55 -15.08
C CYS A 89 5.82 14.63 -15.15
N TYR A 90 6.43 15.69 -14.63
CA TYR A 90 7.88 15.86 -14.67
C TYR A 90 8.69 14.89 -13.79
N PHE A 91 8.03 14.13 -12.91
CA PHE A 91 8.70 13.12 -12.10
C PHE A 91 8.88 11.78 -12.84
N CYS A 92 7.95 11.40 -13.71
CA CYS A 92 7.98 10.10 -14.39
C CYS A 92 7.78 10.14 -15.91
N GLY A 93 7.45 11.30 -16.49
CA GLY A 93 7.19 11.46 -17.92
C GLY A 93 5.81 10.99 -18.39
N ASP A 94 4.93 10.54 -17.48
CA ASP A 94 3.58 10.10 -17.85
C ASP A 94 2.76 11.25 -18.44
N LEU A 95 2.00 10.95 -19.49
CA LEU A 95 1.20 11.93 -20.24
C LEU A 95 -0.30 11.79 -19.93
N PHE A 96 -0.97 12.92 -19.72
CA PHE A 96 -2.36 13.03 -19.33
C PHE A 96 -3.13 13.97 -20.25
N ARG A 97 -4.35 13.59 -20.64
CA ARG A 97 -5.20 14.44 -21.50
C ARG A 97 -5.75 15.67 -20.77
N GLN A 98 -5.87 15.62 -19.45
CA GLN A 98 -6.47 16.68 -18.64
C GLN A 98 -5.57 17.01 -17.45
N LEU A 99 -5.52 18.30 -17.07
CA LEU A 99 -4.77 18.75 -15.90
C LEU A 99 -5.28 18.10 -14.60
N SER A 100 -6.60 17.89 -14.49
CA SER A 100 -7.22 17.19 -13.36
C SER A 100 -6.69 15.76 -13.20
N SER A 101 -6.51 15.04 -14.31
CA SER A 101 -5.93 13.69 -14.30
C SER A 101 -4.47 13.68 -13.86
N LEU A 102 -3.67 14.65 -14.32
CA LEU A 102 -2.29 14.82 -13.84
C LEU A 102 -2.27 15.14 -12.35
N ASN A 103 -3.12 16.03 -11.87
CA ASN A 103 -3.20 16.36 -10.45
C ASN A 103 -3.69 15.18 -9.59
N GLN A 104 -4.60 14.35 -10.09
CA GLN A 104 -4.97 13.10 -9.42
C GLN A 104 -3.80 12.12 -9.34
N HIS A 105 -2.99 12.02 -10.40
CA HIS A 105 -1.77 11.22 -10.41
C HIS A 105 -0.74 11.75 -9.39
N LEU A 106 -0.53 13.06 -9.33
CA LEU A 106 0.39 13.72 -8.38
C LEU A 106 -0.07 13.59 -6.93
N ALA A 107 -1.38 13.57 -6.69
CA ALA A 107 -1.97 13.31 -5.37
C ALA A 107 -1.86 11.83 -4.94
N SER A 108 -1.48 10.93 -5.85
CA SER A 108 -1.25 9.53 -5.52
C SER A 108 0.11 9.35 -4.83
N PRO A 109 0.32 8.25 -4.08
CA PRO A 109 1.58 8.01 -3.38
C PRO A 109 2.73 7.62 -4.31
N ARG A 110 2.58 7.72 -5.64
CA ARG A 110 3.56 7.28 -6.64
C ARG A 110 4.92 7.98 -6.52
N HIS A 111 4.92 9.26 -6.19
CA HIS A 111 6.13 10.10 -6.07
C HIS A 111 6.50 10.40 -4.61
N GLN A 112 5.96 9.60 -3.69
CA GLN A 112 6.28 9.72 -2.27
C GLN A 112 7.50 8.86 -1.94
N GLN A 113 8.11 9.13 -0.80
CA GLN A 113 9.21 8.32 -0.29
C GLN A 113 8.79 6.85 -0.12
N GLU A 114 9.63 5.92 -0.54
CA GLU A 114 9.44 4.49 -0.30
C GLU A 114 9.60 4.20 1.21
N LEU A 115 8.51 3.80 1.87
CA LEU A 115 8.46 3.62 3.32
C LEU A 115 8.67 2.18 3.76
N TYR A 116 8.36 1.24 2.88
CA TYR A 116 8.34 -0.19 3.17
C TYR A 116 9.22 -0.96 2.20
N HIS A 117 9.73 -2.10 2.65
CA HIS A 117 10.44 -3.05 1.80
C HIS A 117 9.88 -4.46 1.99
N CYS A 118 10.07 -5.28 0.97
CA CYS A 118 9.76 -6.69 1.08
C CYS A 118 10.66 -7.36 2.13
N PRO A 119 10.11 -8.06 3.13
CA PRO A 119 10.90 -8.77 4.14
C PRO A 119 11.80 -9.88 3.55
N ASN A 120 11.48 -10.35 2.33
CA ASN A 120 12.38 -11.22 1.58
C ASN A 120 13.59 -10.43 1.08
N ARG A 121 14.74 -10.61 1.76
CA ARG A 121 16.03 -9.99 1.41
C ARG A 121 16.50 -10.28 -0.02
N LYS A 122 15.97 -11.32 -0.70
CA LYS A 122 16.27 -11.60 -2.12
C LYS A 122 15.39 -10.83 -3.10
N CYS A 123 14.25 -10.28 -2.66
CA CYS A 123 13.31 -9.56 -3.52
C CYS A 123 13.69 -8.09 -3.73
N LEU A 124 14.22 -7.44 -2.69
CA LEU A 124 14.69 -6.04 -2.69
C LEU A 124 13.67 -4.99 -3.19
N LYS A 125 12.38 -5.35 -3.33
CA LYS A 125 11.33 -4.41 -3.73
C LYS A 125 10.97 -3.49 -2.58
N GLU A 126 10.77 -2.23 -2.90
CA GLU A 126 10.31 -1.18 -2.01
C GLU A 126 8.90 -0.71 -2.40
N PHE A 127 8.19 -0.12 -1.43
CA PHE A 127 6.82 0.32 -1.60
C PHE A 127 6.55 1.64 -0.85
N THR A 128 5.89 2.57 -1.55
CA THR A 128 5.44 3.84 -0.98
C THR A 128 4.25 3.65 -0.05
N THR A 129 3.58 2.50 -0.10
CA THR A 129 2.36 2.21 0.66
C THR A 129 2.41 0.84 1.30
N LEU A 130 1.79 0.71 2.48
CA LEU A 130 1.65 -0.59 3.14
C LEU A 130 0.76 -1.49 2.31
N ALA A 131 -0.32 -0.94 1.72
CA ALA A 131 -1.22 -1.69 0.86
C ALA A 131 -0.48 -2.29 -0.35
N GLY A 132 0.44 -1.53 -0.96
CA GLY A 132 1.27 -1.99 -2.07
C GLY A 132 2.18 -3.17 -1.69
N MET A 133 2.87 -3.08 -0.53
CA MET A 133 3.69 -4.16 -0.01
C MET A 133 2.86 -5.41 0.32
N VAL A 134 1.72 -5.23 1.00
CA VAL A 134 0.83 -6.35 1.36
C VAL A 134 0.29 -7.04 0.11
N ASN A 135 -0.15 -6.27 -0.89
CA ASN A 135 -0.59 -6.83 -2.17
C ASN A 135 0.54 -7.61 -2.88
N HIS A 136 1.78 -7.11 -2.83
CA HIS A 136 2.94 -7.82 -3.37
C HIS A 136 3.16 -9.20 -2.69
N LEU A 137 3.00 -9.27 -1.37
CA LEU A 137 3.10 -10.51 -0.60
C LEU A 137 1.91 -11.44 -0.86
N GLU A 138 0.69 -10.89 -0.93
CA GLU A 138 -0.54 -11.64 -1.25
C GLU A 138 -0.49 -12.28 -2.64
N SER A 139 0.13 -11.60 -3.61
CA SER A 139 0.29 -12.13 -4.96
C SER A 139 1.34 -13.24 -5.05
N GLU A 140 2.00 -13.59 -3.95
CA GLU A 140 3.08 -14.57 -3.83
C GLU A 140 4.25 -14.33 -4.82
N SER A 141 4.36 -13.11 -5.35
CA SER A 141 5.28 -12.81 -6.46
C SER A 141 6.76 -12.95 -6.09
N CYS A 142 7.09 -12.83 -4.80
CA CYS A 142 8.43 -13.04 -4.26
C CYS A 142 8.62 -14.39 -3.55
N ARG A 143 7.60 -15.28 -3.56
CA ARG A 143 7.62 -16.63 -2.96
C ARG A 143 8.03 -16.68 -1.48
N PHE A 144 7.83 -15.59 -0.74
CA PHE A 144 8.21 -15.48 0.66
C PHE A 144 7.12 -15.96 1.61
N LEU A 145 5.89 -15.49 1.38
CA LEU A 145 4.71 -15.86 2.15
C LEU A 145 3.63 -16.39 1.20
N ARG A 146 2.75 -17.23 1.75
CA ARG A 146 1.51 -17.64 1.06
C ARG A 146 0.38 -16.66 1.36
N PHE A 147 -0.56 -16.51 0.43
CA PHE A 147 -1.71 -15.60 0.55
C PHE A 147 -2.39 -15.69 1.92
N GLY A 148 -2.73 -16.90 2.38
CA GLY A 148 -3.41 -17.10 3.67
C GLY A 148 -2.59 -16.67 4.89
N ALA A 149 -1.26 -16.78 4.84
CA ALA A 149 -0.39 -16.31 5.92
C ALA A 149 -0.42 -14.78 6.01
N VAL A 150 -0.40 -14.10 4.86
CA VAL A 150 -0.51 -12.63 4.79
C VAL A 150 -1.87 -12.15 5.32
N GLN A 151 -2.98 -12.79 4.91
CA GLN A 151 -4.32 -12.45 5.41
C GLN A 151 -4.41 -12.53 6.94
N ASN A 152 -3.83 -13.59 7.54
CA ASN A 152 -3.86 -13.79 8.99
C ASN A 152 -2.93 -12.82 9.74
N GLY A 153 -1.73 -12.58 9.21
CA GLY A 153 -0.77 -11.64 9.79
C GLY A 153 -1.34 -10.23 9.89
N ILE A 154 -1.97 -9.73 8.82
CA ILE A 154 -2.58 -8.39 8.81
C ILE A 154 -3.77 -8.29 9.77
N ARG A 155 -4.60 -9.33 9.89
CA ARG A 155 -5.66 -9.36 10.92
C ARG A 155 -5.08 -9.24 12.33
N GLY A 156 -4.00 -9.97 12.62
CA GLY A 156 -3.30 -9.91 13.90
C GLY A 156 -2.73 -8.52 14.19
N PHE A 157 -2.13 -7.89 13.17
CA PHE A 157 -1.54 -6.55 13.27
C PHE A 157 -2.54 -5.49 13.75
N PHE A 158 -3.75 -5.48 13.20
CA PHE A 158 -4.77 -4.49 13.59
C PHE A 158 -5.60 -4.88 14.83
N SER A 159 -5.48 -6.11 15.32
CA SER A 159 -6.28 -6.62 16.44
C SER A 159 -5.51 -6.69 17.77
N SER A 160 -4.18 -6.49 17.77
CA SER A 160 -3.34 -6.69 18.96
C SER A 160 -2.14 -5.73 18.96
N ASP A 161 -1.67 -5.34 20.14
CA ASP A 161 -0.45 -4.52 20.32
C ASP A 161 0.88 -5.29 20.17
N ARG A 162 0.89 -6.35 19.35
CA ARG A 162 2.09 -7.17 19.14
C ARG A 162 3.05 -6.54 18.13
N LEU A 163 4.34 -6.88 18.28
CA LEU A 163 5.36 -6.57 17.28
C LEU A 163 5.02 -7.22 15.93
N ILE A 164 5.47 -6.61 14.84
CA ILE A 164 5.28 -7.17 13.50
C ILE A 164 6.15 -8.42 13.36
N ALA A 165 5.49 -9.57 13.23
CA ALA A 165 6.08 -10.85 12.90
C ALA A 165 5.15 -11.59 11.93
N PHE A 166 5.71 -12.21 10.90
CA PHE A 166 4.98 -12.96 9.88
C PHE A 166 5.52 -14.39 9.78
#